data_AF-A0A7R8WW33-F1
#
_entry.id   AF-A0A7R8WW33-F1
#
_cell.length_a   1.000
_cell.length_b   1.000
_cell.length_c   1.000
_cell.angle_alpha   90.00
_cell.angle_beta   90.00
_cell.angle_gamma   90.00
#
_symmetry.space_group_name_H-M   'P 1'
#
loop_
_entity.id
_entity.type
_entity.pdbx_description
1 polymer ?
#
loop_
_entity_poly.entity_id
_entity_poly.type
_entity_poly.pdbx_seq_one_letter_code
_entity_poly.pdbx_strand_id
1 'polypeptide(L)'
;MPRLMELAQGGTAVGTGINCKIGFAEKFAENVSEITGLEFQTAENKFEALAAHDAMVELSGALNVIATSLMKIANDLRLLGSGPRSGIGEISLPANEPGSSIMPGKVNPTQCEALTMVCTQVMGNHMTVTIAGSNGHFELNVFKPVIIYNVLQSIRLISDSVKSFTKNCVVGIEANEARIKSLMENSLMLVTALNPHIGYDNAAKIAKTAYKNGTTLKEEGVKLGLLTEEQFDKWVRPENMIGPKE
;
A
#
# COMPACT_ATOMS: atom_id res chain seq x y z
N MET A 1 5.59 18.07 6.03
CA MET A 1 4.33 18.57 6.63
C MET A 1 4.64 19.85 7.40
N PRO A 2 4.44 21.04 6.80
CA PRO A 2 4.75 22.32 7.44
C PRO A 2 4.10 22.50 8.82
N ARG A 3 2.87 21.97 8.99
CA ARG A 3 2.11 22.03 10.26
C ARG A 3 2.78 21.35 11.45
N LEU A 4 3.65 20.35 11.24
CA LEU A 4 4.43 19.74 12.34
C LEU A 4 5.60 20.61 12.81
N MET A 5 5.96 21.63 12.02
CA MET A 5 7.05 22.54 12.33
C MET A 5 6.59 23.71 13.20
N GLU A 6 5.30 23.78 13.56
CA GLU A 6 4.75 24.79 14.45
C GLU A 6 4.88 24.39 15.92
N LEU A 7 5.53 25.25 16.71
CA LEU A 7 5.86 24.97 18.10
C LEU A 7 4.95 25.72 19.08
N ALA A 8 4.53 25.01 20.13
CA ALA A 8 3.70 25.53 21.22
C ALA A 8 4.50 26.35 22.25
N GLN A 9 5.84 26.29 22.23
CA GLN A 9 6.69 27.04 23.15
C GLN A 9 6.39 28.54 23.11
N GLY A 10 6.31 29.15 24.29
CA GLY A 10 5.83 30.52 24.48
C GLY A 10 4.36 30.62 24.88
N GLY A 11 3.54 29.56 24.70
CA GLY A 11 2.14 29.54 25.18
C GLY A 11 2.00 29.39 26.70
N THR A 12 3.05 28.89 27.37
CA THR A 12 3.13 28.63 28.81
C THR A 12 1.96 27.81 29.36
N ALA A 13 1.19 28.32 30.32
CA ALA A 13 0.19 27.51 31.04
C ALA A 13 -1.04 27.17 30.18
N VAL A 14 -1.60 28.17 29.50
CA VAL A 14 -2.90 28.07 28.82
C VAL A 14 -2.95 28.77 27.46
N GLY A 15 -1.81 29.21 26.93
CA GLY A 15 -1.70 29.87 25.63
C GLY A 15 -1.49 31.38 25.69
N THR A 16 -1.66 32.00 26.86
CA THR A 16 -1.51 33.46 27.04
C THR A 16 -0.07 33.95 27.03
N GLY A 17 0.90 33.06 27.23
CA GLY A 17 2.30 33.44 27.40
C GLY A 17 2.58 34.13 28.74
N ILE A 18 1.73 33.94 29.76
CA ILE A 18 2.02 34.43 31.11
C ILE A 18 3.38 33.93 31.59
N ASN A 19 4.17 34.82 32.19
CA ASN A 19 5.56 34.59 32.61
C ASN A 19 6.55 34.25 31.49
N CYS A 20 6.18 34.48 30.21
CA CYS A 20 7.07 34.37 29.08
C CYS A 20 7.68 35.73 28.72
N LYS A 21 8.96 35.75 28.31
CA LYS A 21 9.60 36.97 27.80
C LYS A 21 9.14 37.25 26.36
N ILE A 22 8.84 38.51 26.04
CA ILE A 22 8.56 38.95 24.66
C ILE A 22 9.72 38.52 23.74
N GLY A 23 9.41 37.91 22.60
CA GLY A 23 10.38 37.38 21.63
C GLY A 23 10.93 35.98 21.94
N PHE A 24 10.52 35.35 23.04
CA PHE A 24 11.01 34.02 23.39
C PHE A 24 10.54 32.94 22.41
N ALA A 25 9.28 32.98 21.96
CA ALA A 25 8.71 31.92 21.14
C ALA A 25 9.40 31.85 19.76
N GLU A 26 9.64 33.00 19.15
CA GLU A 26 10.34 33.18 17.89
C GLU A 26 11.79 32.72 18.01
N LYS A 27 12.51 33.19 19.04
CA LYS A 27 13.91 32.82 19.26
C LYS A 27 14.05 31.33 19.59
N PHE A 28 13.09 30.75 20.30
CA PHE A 28 13.06 29.31 20.56
C PHE A 28 12.93 28.52 19.26
N ALA A 29 11.97 28.87 18.40
CA ALA A 29 11.78 28.21 17.13
C ALA A 29 12.99 28.37 16.21
N GLU A 30 13.57 29.57 16.12
CA GLU A 30 14.82 29.83 15.37
C GLU A 30 15.96 28.94 15.84
N ASN A 31 16.21 28.85 17.15
CA ASN A 31 17.25 28.00 17.69
C ASN A 31 16.99 26.50 17.41
N VAL A 32 15.73 26.05 17.48
CA VAL A 32 15.39 24.66 17.11
C VAL A 32 15.65 24.42 15.62
N SER A 33 15.34 25.40 14.77
CA SER A 33 15.63 25.34 13.34
C SER A 33 17.12 25.24 13.05
N GLU A 34 17.94 26.05 13.72
CA GLU A 34 19.40 26.01 13.61
C GLU A 34 19.98 24.66 14.04
N ILE A 35 19.48 24.08 15.15
CA ILE A 35 19.98 22.80 15.68
C ILE A 35 19.60 21.63 14.77
N THR A 36 18.38 21.64 14.22
CA THR A 36 17.82 20.50 13.47
C THR A 36 18.03 20.59 11.96
N GLY A 37 18.30 21.78 11.43
CA GLY A 37 18.32 22.06 10.00
C GLY A 37 16.93 22.04 9.35
N LEU A 38 15.85 22.08 10.14
CA LEU A 38 14.45 22.07 9.67
C LEU A 38 13.80 23.41 9.98
N GLU A 39 12.84 23.86 9.15
CA GLU A 39 12.21 25.17 9.28
C GLU A 39 11.09 25.18 10.34
N PHE A 40 11.46 25.20 11.63
CA PHE A 40 10.53 25.39 12.74
C PHE A 40 10.11 26.85 12.90
N GLN A 41 8.83 27.03 13.26
CA GLN A 41 8.23 28.33 13.53
C GLN A 41 7.38 28.29 14.81
N THR A 42 7.15 29.46 15.39
CA THR A 42 6.19 29.59 16.50
C THR A 42 4.78 29.40 15.95
N ALA A 43 3.95 28.56 16.59
CA ALA A 43 2.55 28.39 16.19
C ALA A 43 1.77 29.71 16.23
N GLU A 44 0.96 29.99 15.20
CA GLU A 44 0.17 31.23 15.11
C GLU A 44 -0.82 31.35 16.28
N ASN A 45 -1.44 30.24 16.68
CA ASN A 45 -2.37 30.19 17.80
C ASN A 45 -1.88 29.25 18.90
N LYS A 46 -1.47 29.82 20.04
CA LYS A 46 -0.96 29.06 21.18
C LYS A 46 -2.04 28.33 21.99
N PHE A 47 -3.29 28.76 21.90
CA PHE A 47 -4.41 28.08 22.55
C PHE A 47 -4.68 26.76 21.83
N GLU A 48 -4.76 26.78 20.49
CA GLU A 48 -4.91 25.59 19.66
C GLU A 48 -3.75 24.61 19.88
N ALA A 49 -2.50 25.07 19.83
CA ALA A 49 -1.32 24.21 19.97
C ALA A 49 -1.20 23.51 21.33
N LEU A 50 -1.92 23.98 22.36
CA LEU A 50 -1.99 23.35 23.68
C LEU A 50 -3.23 22.46 23.82
N ALA A 51 -4.38 22.97 23.38
CA ALA A 51 -5.70 22.37 23.53
C ALA A 51 -5.97 21.22 22.54
N ALA A 52 -5.32 21.22 21.38
CA ALA A 52 -5.49 20.23 20.31
C ALA A 52 -4.13 19.67 19.84
N HIS A 53 -4.17 18.60 19.03
CA HIS A 53 -2.99 18.02 18.38
C HIS A 53 -3.34 17.60 16.94
N ASP A 54 -4.01 18.48 16.21
CA ASP A 54 -4.59 18.17 14.91
C ASP A 54 -3.50 17.79 13.87
N ALA A 55 -2.35 18.47 13.91
CA ALA A 55 -1.20 18.13 13.09
C ALA A 55 -0.70 16.69 13.34
N MET A 56 -0.81 16.17 14.57
CA MET A 56 -0.42 14.80 14.91
C MET A 56 -1.48 13.79 14.47
N VAL A 57 -2.77 14.14 14.57
CA VAL A 57 -3.86 13.31 14.03
C VAL A 57 -3.75 13.22 12.51
N GLU A 58 -3.44 14.32 11.83
CA GLU A 58 -3.21 14.36 10.40
C GLU A 58 -2.02 13.50 9.99
N LEU A 59 -0.87 13.65 10.67
CA LEU A 59 0.31 12.82 10.43
C LEU A 59 -0.03 11.33 10.60
N SER A 60 -0.76 10.99 11.66
CA SER A 60 -1.24 9.63 11.90
C SER A 60 -2.13 9.12 10.75
N GLY A 61 -2.99 9.99 10.20
CA GLY A 61 -3.79 9.69 9.02
C GLY A 61 -2.96 9.40 7.77
N ALA A 62 -1.88 10.16 7.53
CA ALA A 62 -0.95 9.87 6.44
C ALA A 62 -0.22 8.53 6.63
N LEU A 63 0.19 8.20 7.85
CA LEU A 63 0.77 6.88 8.17
C LEU A 63 -0.24 5.75 7.94
N ASN A 64 -1.52 5.98 8.23
CA ASN A 64 -2.59 5.04 7.96
C ASN A 64 -2.76 4.77 6.45
N VAL A 65 -2.69 5.81 5.61
CA VAL A 65 -2.71 5.66 4.14
C VAL A 65 -1.51 4.84 3.63
N ILE A 66 -0.34 5.03 4.22
CA ILE A 66 0.85 4.22 3.89
C ILE A 66 0.60 2.76 4.29
N ALA A 67 0.06 2.50 5.48
CA ALA A 67 -0.24 1.15 5.94
C ALA A 67 -1.28 0.43 5.05
N THR A 68 -2.33 1.11 4.58
CA THR A 68 -3.31 0.50 3.66
C THR A 68 -2.67 0.13 2.32
N SER A 69 -1.79 0.98 1.80
CA SER A 69 -1.06 0.74 0.54
C SER A 69 -0.10 -0.45 0.68
N LEU A 70 0.69 -0.47 1.76
CA LEU A 70 1.63 -1.56 2.05
C LEU A 70 0.91 -2.90 2.28
N MET A 71 -0.23 -2.89 2.97
CA MET A 71 -1.07 -4.07 3.16
C MET A 71 -1.48 -4.68 1.82
N LYS A 72 -1.95 -3.86 0.87
CA LYS A 72 -2.34 -4.33 -0.46
C LYS A 72 -1.14 -4.91 -1.21
N ILE A 73 -0.02 -4.20 -1.25
CA ILE A 73 1.21 -4.65 -1.93
C ILE A 73 1.67 -6.01 -1.38
N ALA A 74 1.74 -6.15 -0.06
CA ALA A 74 2.16 -7.41 0.57
C ALA A 74 1.18 -8.57 0.28
N ASN A 75 -0.12 -8.27 0.26
CA ASN A 75 -1.17 -9.24 -0.05
C ASN A 75 -1.12 -9.72 -1.50
N ASP A 76 -0.91 -8.81 -2.45
CA ASP A 76 -0.74 -9.17 -3.86
C ASP A 76 0.48 -10.07 -4.03
N LEU A 77 1.63 -9.69 -3.46
CA LEU A 77 2.87 -10.46 -3.62
C LEU A 77 2.76 -11.87 -3.03
N ARG A 78 2.17 -12.04 -1.84
CA ARG A 78 1.96 -13.39 -1.29
C ARG A 78 0.95 -14.22 -2.07
N LEU A 79 -0.04 -13.57 -2.71
CA LEU A 79 -1.04 -14.27 -3.52
C LEU A 79 -0.45 -14.69 -4.86
N LEU A 80 0.28 -13.82 -5.55
CA LEU A 80 1.02 -14.12 -6.77
C LEU A 80 2.07 -15.22 -6.53
N GLY A 81 2.73 -15.20 -5.37
CA GLY A 81 3.69 -16.22 -4.94
C GLY A 81 3.08 -17.49 -4.35
N SER A 82 1.74 -17.64 -4.33
CA SER A 82 1.09 -18.84 -3.76
C SER A 82 1.37 -20.08 -4.62
N GLY A 83 1.73 -21.21 -4.00
CA GLY A 83 2.09 -22.43 -4.72
C GLY A 83 2.90 -23.43 -3.89
N PRO A 84 3.81 -24.22 -4.51
CA PRO A 84 4.28 -24.11 -5.89
C PRO A 84 3.40 -24.82 -6.93
N ARG A 85 2.47 -25.70 -6.52
CA ARG A 85 1.66 -26.51 -7.44
C ARG A 85 0.16 -26.25 -7.38
N SER A 86 -0.34 -25.77 -6.24
CA SER A 86 -1.79 -25.62 -5.98
C SER A 86 -2.19 -24.17 -5.71
N GLY A 87 -1.52 -23.20 -6.36
CA GLY A 87 -1.76 -21.77 -6.23
C GLY A 87 -1.64 -21.03 -7.56
N ILE A 88 -1.45 -19.71 -7.50
CA ILE A 88 -1.24 -18.87 -8.69
C ILE A 88 0.15 -19.13 -9.27
N GLY A 89 1.20 -18.89 -8.49
CA GLY A 89 2.58 -19.22 -8.81
C GLY A 89 3.21 -18.40 -9.94
N GLU A 90 2.75 -17.16 -10.12
CA GLU A 90 3.29 -16.25 -11.15
C GLU A 90 4.67 -15.70 -10.79
N ILE A 91 4.98 -15.60 -9.49
CA ILE A 91 6.29 -15.16 -9.00
C ILE A 91 6.84 -16.13 -7.98
N SER A 92 8.16 -16.15 -7.85
CA SER A 92 8.88 -16.81 -6.75
C SER A 92 9.41 -15.73 -5.81
N LEU A 93 9.15 -15.91 -4.53
CA LEU A 93 9.66 -15.03 -3.46
C LEU A 93 10.95 -15.64 -2.86
N PRO A 94 11.88 -14.82 -2.36
CA PRO A 94 13.10 -15.31 -1.72
C PRO A 94 12.84 -16.28 -0.56
N ALA A 95 13.61 -17.36 -0.51
CA ALA A 95 13.58 -18.35 0.56
C ALA A 95 14.61 -18.01 1.65
N ASN A 96 14.21 -17.18 2.62
CA ASN A 96 15.11 -16.75 3.70
C ASN A 96 15.23 -17.79 4.83
N GLU A 97 14.15 -18.52 5.13
CA GLU A 97 14.10 -19.50 6.21
C GLU A 97 13.30 -20.77 5.81
N PRO A 98 13.55 -21.92 6.47
CA PRO A 98 12.66 -23.07 6.36
C PRO A 98 11.23 -22.73 6.83
N GLY A 99 10.23 -22.95 5.98
CA GLY A 99 8.84 -22.53 6.23
C GLY A 99 7.99 -23.53 7.03
N SER A 100 8.50 -24.72 7.33
CA SER A 100 7.77 -25.71 8.13
C SER A 100 8.71 -26.68 8.83
N SER A 101 8.38 -27.03 10.07
CA SER A 101 9.07 -28.05 10.84
C SER A 101 8.83 -29.48 10.33
N ILE A 102 7.74 -29.72 9.59
CA ILE A 102 7.31 -31.07 9.17
C ILE A 102 7.22 -31.26 7.65
N MET A 103 7.20 -30.18 6.86
CA MET A 103 7.15 -30.23 5.39
C MET A 103 8.50 -29.80 4.80
N PRO A 104 9.42 -30.74 4.51
CA PRO A 104 10.70 -30.43 3.88
C PRO A 104 10.51 -29.66 2.57
N GLY A 105 11.27 -28.57 2.40
CA GLY A 105 11.24 -27.74 1.19
C GLY A 105 10.08 -26.74 1.10
N LYS A 106 9.18 -26.67 2.10
CA LYS A 106 8.15 -25.62 2.15
C LYS A 106 8.78 -24.28 2.54
N VAL A 107 8.49 -23.24 1.77
CA VAL A 107 8.91 -21.85 2.02
C VAL A 107 7.65 -20.99 2.11
N ASN A 108 7.58 -20.09 3.10
CA ASN A 108 6.44 -19.21 3.33
C ASN A 108 6.80 -17.76 2.97
N PRO A 109 5.81 -16.92 2.60
CA PRO A 109 6.00 -15.49 2.36
C PRO A 109 6.12 -14.71 3.69
N THR A 110 7.07 -15.07 4.56
CA THR A 110 7.20 -14.56 5.94
C THR A 110 7.35 -13.04 6.01
N GLN A 111 8.03 -12.44 5.03
CA GLN A 111 8.18 -10.99 4.94
C GLN A 111 6.85 -10.28 4.61
N CYS A 112 6.00 -10.89 3.77
CA CYS A 112 4.65 -10.37 3.53
C CYS A 112 3.81 -10.48 4.81
N GLU A 113 3.88 -11.61 5.52
CA GLU A 113 3.17 -11.84 6.77
C GLU A 113 3.54 -10.77 7.82
N ALA A 114 4.83 -10.56 8.06
CA ALA A 114 5.33 -9.54 8.99
C ALA A 114 4.84 -8.13 8.61
N LEU A 115 4.95 -7.75 7.33
CA LEU A 115 4.51 -6.43 6.87
C LEU A 115 2.99 -6.25 7.05
N THR A 116 2.18 -7.27 6.77
CA THR A 116 0.72 -7.18 6.97
C THR A 116 0.34 -7.03 8.44
N MET A 117 1.02 -7.71 9.37
CA MET A 117 0.80 -7.53 10.82
C MET A 117 1.25 -6.14 11.30
N VAL A 118 2.32 -5.59 10.75
CA VAL A 118 2.72 -4.19 11.03
C VAL A 118 1.64 -3.22 10.54
N CYS A 119 1.10 -3.44 9.34
CA CYS A 119 0.04 -2.58 8.81
C CYS A 119 -1.21 -2.60 9.70
N THR A 120 -1.64 -3.75 10.22
CA THR A 120 -2.78 -3.81 11.15
C THR A 120 -2.49 -3.04 12.44
N GLN A 121 -1.27 -3.15 12.99
CA GLN A 121 -0.87 -2.41 14.18
C GLN A 121 -0.91 -0.89 13.95
N VAL A 122 -0.40 -0.42 12.80
CA VAL A 122 -0.41 1.01 12.45
C VAL A 122 -1.84 1.55 12.31
N MET A 123 -2.75 0.77 11.72
CA MET A 123 -4.18 1.15 11.61
C MET A 123 -4.83 1.26 13.00
N GLY A 124 -4.53 0.33 13.91
CA GLY A 124 -5.00 0.40 15.31
C GLY A 124 -4.42 1.59 16.08
N ASN A 125 -3.13 1.88 15.86
CA ASN A 125 -2.47 3.07 16.42
C ASN A 125 -3.13 4.35 15.90
N HIS A 126 -3.50 4.39 14.62
CA HIS A 126 -4.22 5.53 14.05
C HIS A 126 -5.56 5.75 14.75
N MET A 127 -6.36 4.71 14.95
CA MET A 127 -7.61 4.82 15.71
C MET A 127 -7.38 5.34 17.13
N THR A 128 -6.33 4.86 17.81
CA THR A 128 -5.95 5.34 19.15
C THR A 128 -5.62 6.83 19.14
N VAL A 129 -4.86 7.30 18.15
CA VAL A 129 -4.51 8.72 17.99
C VAL A 129 -5.75 9.57 17.69
N THR A 130 -6.65 9.09 16.84
CA THR A 130 -7.90 9.79 16.51
C THR A 130 -8.77 10.00 17.75
N ILE A 131 -8.98 8.94 18.56
CA ILE A 131 -9.74 9.06 19.81
C ILE A 131 -9.02 10.00 20.80
N ALA A 132 -7.71 9.84 20.97
CA ALA A 132 -6.94 10.68 21.88
C ALA A 132 -6.95 12.18 21.47
N GLY A 133 -6.87 12.45 20.17
CA GLY A 133 -6.96 13.79 19.60
C GLY A 133 -8.30 14.46 19.89
N SER A 134 -9.41 13.70 19.84
CA SER A 134 -10.76 14.23 20.08
C SER A 134 -11.10 14.51 21.55
N ASN A 135 -10.24 14.13 22.50
CA ASN A 135 -10.50 14.20 23.95
C ASN A 135 -9.77 15.35 24.66
N GLY A 136 -9.52 16.45 23.95
CA GLY A 136 -9.11 17.72 24.56
C GLY A 136 -10.27 18.34 25.35
N HIS A 137 -9.98 18.90 26.53
CA HIS A 137 -10.96 19.64 27.32
C HIS A 137 -10.42 21.03 27.63
N PHE A 138 -11.14 22.06 27.17
CA PHE A 138 -10.77 23.47 27.35
C PHE A 138 -9.33 23.76 26.89
N GLU A 139 -8.46 24.27 27.75
CA GLU A 139 -7.14 24.78 27.38
C GLU A 139 -6.06 23.70 27.15
N LEU A 140 -6.35 22.42 27.43
CA LEU A 140 -5.32 21.38 27.35
C LEU A 140 -5.86 20.00 26.96
N ASN A 141 -5.29 19.41 25.90
CA ASN A 141 -5.42 17.98 25.66
C ASN A 141 -4.35 17.23 26.48
N VAL A 142 -4.79 16.44 27.45
CA VAL A 142 -3.93 15.67 28.38
C VAL A 142 -3.55 14.28 27.87
N PHE A 143 -3.97 13.90 26.67
CA PHE A 143 -3.65 12.62 26.03
C PHE A 143 -2.32 12.68 25.24
N LYS A 144 -1.51 13.73 25.43
CA LYS A 144 -0.22 13.92 24.71
C LYS A 144 0.66 12.67 24.70
N PRO A 145 0.88 11.95 25.83
CA PRO A 145 1.76 10.79 25.85
C PRO A 145 1.31 9.65 24.94
N VAL A 146 0.01 9.35 24.91
CA VAL A 146 -0.52 8.25 24.08
C VAL A 146 -0.53 8.64 22.59
N ILE A 147 -0.73 9.93 22.27
CA ILE A 147 -0.64 10.43 20.90
C ILE A 147 0.78 10.25 20.36
N ILE A 148 1.78 10.82 21.04
CA ILE A 148 3.16 10.78 20.55
C ILE A 148 3.72 9.35 20.52
N TYR A 149 3.39 8.52 21.51
CA TYR A 149 3.81 7.12 21.54
C TYR A 149 3.34 6.36 20.30
N ASN A 150 2.05 6.44 19.98
CA ASN A 150 1.48 5.70 18.85
C ASN A 150 2.00 6.21 17.51
N VAL A 151 2.18 7.54 17.36
CA VAL A 151 2.77 8.14 16.16
C VAL A 151 4.22 7.64 15.96
N LEU A 152 5.06 7.74 16.99
CA LEU A 152 6.47 7.31 16.91
C LEU A 152 6.60 5.79 16.70
N GLN A 153 5.75 5.00 17.34
CA GLN A 153 5.72 3.56 17.12
C GLN A 153 5.36 3.23 15.67
N SER A 154 4.33 3.87 15.11
CA SER A 154 3.91 3.66 13.72
C SER A 154 5.04 4.03 12.74
N ILE A 155 5.72 5.16 12.95
CA ILE A 155 6.87 5.57 12.13
C ILE A 155 7.96 4.51 12.17
N ARG A 156 8.33 4.02 13.37
CA ARG A 156 9.37 2.99 13.52
C ARG A 156 8.98 1.68 12.84
N LEU A 157 7.78 1.18 13.10
CA LEU A 157 7.30 -0.08 12.54
C LEU A 157 7.26 -0.03 11.01
N ILE A 158 6.72 1.04 10.42
CA ILE A 158 6.71 1.21 8.96
C ILE A 158 8.14 1.28 8.42
N SER A 159 9.00 2.10 9.02
CA SER A 159 10.37 2.30 8.55
C SER A 159 11.16 1.00 8.54
N ASP A 160 11.11 0.22 9.62
CA ASP A 160 11.86 -1.01 9.76
C ASP A 160 11.27 -2.13 8.88
N SER A 161 9.95 -2.24 8.83
CA SER A 161 9.26 -3.27 8.01
C SER A 161 9.46 -3.03 6.51
N VAL A 162 9.39 -1.79 6.02
CA VAL A 162 9.64 -1.47 4.61
C VAL A 162 11.08 -1.80 4.23
N LYS A 163 12.06 -1.47 5.08
CA LYS A 163 13.48 -1.82 4.83
C LYS A 163 13.67 -3.34 4.79
N SER A 164 13.12 -4.08 5.76
CA SER A 164 13.19 -5.54 5.79
C SER A 164 12.50 -6.16 4.58
N PHE A 165 11.28 -5.73 4.27
CA PHE A 165 10.49 -6.23 3.14
C PHE A 165 11.18 -5.98 1.81
N THR A 166 11.78 -4.81 1.63
CA THR A 166 12.53 -4.48 0.41
C THR A 166 13.73 -5.42 0.25
N LYS A 167 14.56 -5.52 1.29
CA LYS A 167 15.81 -6.28 1.25
C LYS A 167 15.56 -7.79 1.11
N ASN A 168 14.63 -8.33 1.89
CA ASN A 168 14.46 -9.77 2.08
C ASN A 168 13.30 -10.35 1.24
N CYS A 169 12.57 -9.54 0.48
CA CYS A 169 11.50 -10.00 -0.39
C CYS A 169 11.58 -9.33 -1.76
N VAL A 170 11.35 -8.01 -1.84
CA VAL A 170 11.12 -7.31 -3.12
C VAL A 170 12.30 -7.43 -4.08
N VAL A 171 13.52 -7.23 -3.60
CA VAL A 171 14.73 -7.23 -4.46
C VAL A 171 14.99 -8.61 -5.11
N GLY A 172 14.52 -9.70 -4.50
CA GLY A 172 14.75 -11.06 -5.00
C GLY A 172 13.53 -11.71 -5.62
N ILE A 173 12.50 -10.95 -6.00
CA ILE A 173 11.34 -11.48 -6.72
C ILE A 173 11.77 -11.93 -8.12
N GLU A 174 11.42 -13.17 -8.48
CA GLU A 174 11.63 -13.71 -9.82
C GLU A 174 10.30 -14.08 -10.48
N ALA A 175 10.14 -13.78 -11.77
CA ALA A 175 8.95 -14.16 -12.52
C ALA A 175 9.01 -15.63 -12.94
N ASN A 176 7.91 -16.36 -12.78
CA ASN A 176 7.72 -17.67 -13.37
C ASN A 176 7.11 -17.51 -14.78
N GLU A 177 7.96 -17.16 -15.75
CA GLU A 177 7.52 -16.81 -17.11
C GLU A 177 6.71 -17.92 -17.78
N ALA A 178 7.07 -19.19 -17.55
CA ALA A 178 6.34 -20.33 -18.09
C ALA A 178 4.90 -20.41 -17.52
N ARG A 179 4.73 -20.19 -16.21
CA ARG A 179 3.42 -20.16 -15.57
C ARG A 179 2.60 -18.95 -16.01
N ILE A 180 3.21 -17.76 -16.03
CA ILE A 180 2.57 -16.52 -16.50
C ILE A 180 2.05 -16.70 -17.93
N LYS A 181 2.91 -17.19 -18.83
CA LYS A 181 2.54 -17.45 -20.23
C LYS A 181 1.37 -18.43 -20.33
N SER A 182 1.44 -19.55 -19.59
CA SER A 182 0.36 -20.54 -19.58
C SER A 182 -0.97 -19.97 -19.07
N LEU A 183 -0.96 -19.15 -18.02
CA LEU A 183 -2.18 -18.51 -17.50
C LEU A 183 -2.74 -17.49 -18.49
N MET A 184 -1.87 -16.71 -19.13
CA MET A 184 -2.25 -15.74 -20.14
C MET A 184 -2.89 -16.42 -21.36
N GLU A 185 -2.29 -17.48 -21.91
CA GLU A 185 -2.80 -18.20 -23.08
C GLU A 185 -4.13 -18.91 -22.80
N ASN A 186 -4.38 -19.33 -21.55
CA ASN A 186 -5.64 -19.93 -21.13
C ASN A 186 -6.72 -18.89 -20.76
N SER A 187 -6.40 -17.59 -20.74
CA SER A 187 -7.33 -16.56 -20.33
C SER A 187 -8.41 -16.32 -21.39
N LEU A 188 -9.68 -16.42 -20.97
CA LEU A 188 -10.82 -16.08 -21.82
C LEU A 188 -10.99 -14.57 -21.99
N MET A 189 -10.25 -13.72 -21.27
CA MET A 189 -10.37 -12.26 -21.37
C MET A 189 -9.61 -11.69 -22.58
N LEU A 190 -8.73 -12.48 -23.21
CA LEU A 190 -8.11 -12.13 -24.49
C LEU A 190 -9.15 -11.94 -25.62
N VAL A 191 -10.36 -12.47 -25.42
CA VAL A 191 -11.51 -12.32 -26.33
C VAL A 191 -11.85 -10.86 -26.63
N THR A 192 -11.49 -9.93 -25.74
CA THR A 192 -11.73 -8.49 -25.92
C THR A 192 -11.04 -7.93 -27.16
N ALA A 193 -9.91 -8.52 -27.58
CA ALA A 193 -9.24 -8.17 -28.83
C ALA A 193 -10.08 -8.50 -30.08
N LEU A 194 -11.09 -9.37 -29.95
CA LEU A 194 -11.95 -9.74 -31.07
C LEU A 194 -13.08 -8.71 -31.32
N ASN A 195 -13.41 -7.87 -30.32
CA ASN A 195 -14.55 -6.94 -30.42
C ASN A 195 -14.52 -6.06 -31.69
N PRO A 196 -13.38 -5.46 -32.10
CA PRO A 196 -13.32 -4.63 -33.32
C PRO A 196 -13.49 -5.42 -34.62
N HIS A 197 -13.32 -6.75 -34.60
CA HIS A 197 -13.32 -7.60 -35.78
C HIS A 197 -14.66 -8.32 -35.98
N ILE A 198 -15.28 -8.78 -34.89
CA ILE A 198 -16.49 -9.61 -34.96
C ILE A 198 -17.67 -9.03 -34.16
N GLY A 199 -17.47 -7.90 -33.47
CA GLY A 199 -18.47 -7.28 -32.61
C GLY A 199 -18.56 -7.94 -31.22
N TYR A 200 -19.09 -7.18 -30.25
CA TYR A 200 -19.18 -7.61 -28.85
C TYR A 200 -20.00 -8.90 -28.66
N ASP A 201 -21.15 -9.02 -29.30
CA ASP A 201 -22.05 -10.16 -29.10
C ASP A 201 -21.42 -11.49 -29.54
N ASN A 202 -20.70 -11.48 -30.66
CA ASN A 202 -19.98 -12.65 -31.15
C ASN A 202 -18.78 -13.00 -30.26
N ALA A 203 -18.00 -11.99 -29.84
CA ALA A 203 -16.90 -12.20 -28.89
C ALA A 203 -17.41 -12.80 -27.56
N ALA A 204 -18.48 -12.23 -27.00
CA ALA A 204 -19.12 -12.75 -25.78
C ALA A 204 -19.64 -14.18 -25.97
N LYS A 205 -20.17 -14.51 -27.15
CA LYS A 205 -20.61 -15.87 -27.49
C LYS A 205 -19.44 -16.86 -27.53
N ILE A 206 -18.30 -16.49 -28.10
CA ILE A 206 -17.08 -17.32 -28.10
C ILE A 206 -16.65 -17.59 -26.66
N ALA A 207 -16.46 -16.55 -25.83
CA ALA A 207 -15.99 -16.73 -24.45
C ALA A 207 -16.92 -17.58 -23.58
N LYS A 208 -18.24 -17.35 -23.66
CA LYS A 208 -19.23 -18.14 -22.90
C LYS A 208 -19.24 -19.61 -23.32
N THR A 209 -19.14 -19.87 -24.63
CA THR A 209 -19.15 -21.25 -25.14
C THR A 209 -17.83 -21.96 -24.84
N ALA A 210 -16.70 -21.26 -24.96
CA ALA A 210 -15.38 -21.78 -24.61
C ALA A 210 -15.31 -22.18 -23.13
N TYR A 211 -15.81 -21.32 -22.23
CA TYR A 211 -15.93 -21.64 -20.80
C TYR A 211 -16.80 -22.88 -20.56
N LYS A 212 -17.98 -22.95 -21.20
CA LYS A 212 -18.90 -24.08 -21.04
C LYS A 212 -18.31 -25.40 -21.54
N ASN A 213 -17.55 -25.36 -22.63
CA ASN A 213 -16.99 -26.54 -23.28
C ASN A 213 -15.61 -26.92 -22.76
N GLY A 214 -14.95 -26.06 -21.97
CA GLY A 214 -13.56 -26.25 -21.55
C GLY A 214 -12.56 -26.15 -22.70
N THR A 215 -12.87 -25.37 -23.74
CA THR A 215 -12.04 -25.17 -24.93
C THR A 215 -11.37 -23.79 -24.92
N THR A 216 -10.36 -23.60 -25.76
CA THR A 216 -9.73 -22.29 -25.94
C THR A 216 -10.60 -21.34 -26.77
N LEU A 217 -10.33 -20.04 -26.68
CA LEU A 217 -10.99 -19.04 -27.53
C LEU A 217 -10.77 -19.30 -29.02
N LYS A 218 -9.57 -19.77 -29.40
CA LYS A 218 -9.22 -20.10 -30.79
C LYS A 218 -10.07 -21.25 -31.31
N GLU A 219 -10.08 -22.37 -30.58
CA GLU A 219 -10.86 -23.56 -30.94
C GLU A 219 -12.34 -23.23 -31.07
N GLU A 220 -12.92 -22.52 -30.10
CA GLU A 220 -14.34 -22.22 -30.10
C GLU A 220 -14.72 -21.15 -31.14
N GLY A 221 -13.86 -20.15 -31.38
CA GLY A 221 -14.06 -19.14 -32.42
C GLY A 221 -14.12 -19.76 -33.82
N VAL A 222 -13.24 -20.72 -34.10
CA VAL A 222 -13.22 -21.49 -35.35
C VAL A 222 -14.44 -22.40 -35.46
N LYS A 223 -14.76 -23.15 -34.39
CA LYS A 223 -15.91 -24.06 -34.35
C LYS A 223 -17.25 -23.34 -34.57
N LEU A 224 -17.39 -22.12 -34.05
CA LEU A 224 -18.57 -21.28 -34.24
C LEU A 224 -18.62 -20.59 -35.61
N GLY A 225 -17.58 -20.73 -36.45
CA GLY A 225 -17.47 -20.08 -37.75
C GLY A 225 -17.38 -18.57 -37.69
N LEU A 226 -16.95 -18.02 -36.54
CA LEU A 226 -16.86 -16.58 -36.31
C LEU A 226 -15.50 -16.00 -36.71
N LEU A 227 -14.47 -16.85 -36.80
CA LEU A 227 -13.13 -16.50 -37.25
C LEU A 227 -12.37 -17.74 -37.74
N THR A 228 -11.25 -17.54 -38.45
CA THR A 228 -10.29 -18.60 -38.79
C THR A 228 -9.13 -18.64 -37.78
N GLU A 229 -8.36 -19.74 -37.76
CA GLU A 229 -7.15 -19.82 -36.92
C GLU A 229 -6.16 -18.70 -37.21
N GLU A 230 -5.94 -18.40 -38.50
CA GLU A 230 -5.05 -17.32 -38.94
C GLU A 230 -5.53 -15.94 -38.49
N GLN A 231 -6.85 -15.71 -38.53
CA GLN A 231 -7.45 -14.48 -38.02
C GLN A 231 -7.26 -14.37 -36.51
N PHE A 232 -7.46 -15.45 -35.75
CA PHE A 232 -7.21 -15.46 -34.32
C PHE A 232 -5.76 -15.11 -33.99
N ASP A 233 -4.80 -15.78 -34.63
CA ASP A 233 -3.37 -15.57 -34.39
C ASP A 233 -2.91 -14.17 -34.82
N LYS A 234 -3.62 -13.54 -35.76
CA LYS A 234 -3.35 -12.16 -36.19
C LYS A 234 -3.96 -11.12 -35.24
N TRP A 235 -5.18 -11.35 -34.75
CA TRP A 235 -5.95 -10.38 -33.98
C TRP A 235 -5.65 -10.43 -32.48
N VAL A 236 -5.43 -11.63 -31.93
CA VAL A 236 -5.17 -11.83 -30.50
C VAL A 236 -3.66 -11.91 -30.26
N ARG A 237 -3.05 -10.74 -30.05
CA ARG A 237 -1.62 -10.59 -29.80
C ARG A 237 -1.38 -9.95 -28.44
N PRO A 238 -1.18 -10.74 -27.37
CA PRO A 238 -1.04 -10.24 -25.99
C PRO A 238 0.02 -9.14 -25.84
N GLU A 239 1.14 -9.23 -26.55
CA GLU A 239 2.20 -8.21 -26.59
C GLU A 239 1.74 -6.85 -27.14
N ASN A 240 0.62 -6.84 -27.85
CA ASN A 240 -0.03 -5.65 -28.41
C ASN A 240 -1.26 -5.20 -27.61
N MET A 241 -1.61 -5.87 -26.51
CA MET A 241 -2.79 -5.62 -25.68
C MET A 241 -2.46 -4.91 -24.36
N ILE A 242 -1.33 -4.20 -24.32
CA ILE A 242 -0.76 -3.57 -23.12
C ILE A 242 -0.91 -2.04 -23.08
N GLY A 243 -1.64 -1.46 -24.04
CA GLY A 243 -1.88 -0.02 -24.12
C GLY A 243 -2.64 0.38 -25.39
N PRO A 244 -3.07 1.65 -25.50
CA PRO A 244 -3.68 2.18 -26.72
C PRO A 244 -2.67 2.17 -27.87
N LYS A 245 -3.17 2.00 -29.10
CA LYS A 245 -2.41 2.19 -30.33
C LYS A 245 -2.85 3.49 -31.00
N GLU A 246 -1.91 4.14 -31.68
CA GLU A 246 -2.21 5.19 -32.66
C GLU A 246 -2.93 4.63 -33.89
#